data_AF-A0A3B7ML18-F1
#
_entry.id   AF-A0A3B7ML18-F1
#
_cell.length_a   1.000
_cell.length_b   1.000
_cell.length_c   1.000
_cell.angle_alpha   90.00
_cell.angle_beta   90.00
_cell.angle_gamma   90.00
#
_symmetry.space_group_name_H-M   'P 1'
#
loop_
_entity.id
_entity.type
_entity.pdbx_description
1 polymer ?
#
loop_
_entity_poly.entity_id
_entity_poly.type
_entity_poly.pdbx_seq_one_letter_code
_entity_poly.pdbx_strand_id
1 'polypeptide(L)'
;MRTILFALSCGLMASCGQTGTHPSTPKADSTQPSTVVNAANSIRPFRDTVRKEPVAEYRVKTDNPLNDWYFSVRLFETPKTFYYLIRLQFEEIQGTDTLKLPNFGINPRPEIRKGPENYSCIIGFLDKDNQFREYKKVYVVGERLKITALKHYAVYTYQDEKE
;
A
#
# COMPACT_ATOMS: atom_id res chain seq x y z
N MET A 1 29.65 24.58 -24.90
CA MET A 1 29.95 24.03 -26.25
C MET A 1 30.14 22.53 -26.14
N ARG A 2 29.17 21.75 -26.63
CA ARG A 2 29.33 20.51 -27.42
C ARG A 2 27.96 19.88 -27.61
N THR A 3 27.38 20.25 -28.74
CA THR A 3 26.18 19.72 -29.37
C THR A 3 26.52 18.38 -30.01
N ILE A 4 25.74 17.33 -29.79
CA ILE A 4 25.63 16.20 -30.74
C ILE A 4 24.16 15.79 -30.84
N LEU A 5 23.56 16.25 -31.94
CA LEU A 5 22.37 15.74 -32.62
C LEU A 5 22.73 14.41 -33.31
N PHE A 6 21.87 13.40 -33.25
CA PHE A 6 21.69 12.34 -34.26
C PHE A 6 20.47 11.52 -33.85
N ALA A 7 19.64 10.94 -34.71
CA ALA A 7 19.01 11.36 -35.95
C ALA A 7 17.82 10.40 -36.11
N LEU A 8 16.77 10.92 -36.72
CA LEU A 8 15.52 10.27 -37.13
C LEU A 8 15.78 9.05 -38.04
N SER A 9 15.10 7.92 -37.80
CA SER A 9 14.87 6.92 -38.84
C SER A 9 13.48 6.31 -38.70
N CYS A 10 12.57 6.85 -39.51
CA CYS A 10 11.24 6.34 -39.79
C CYS A 10 11.36 5.32 -40.94
N GLY A 11 10.85 4.10 -40.75
CA GLY A 11 10.82 3.05 -41.77
C GLY A 11 9.42 2.45 -41.87
N LEU A 12 8.64 2.96 -42.83
CA LEU A 12 7.43 2.34 -43.36
C LEU A 12 7.84 1.29 -44.40
N MET A 13 7.29 0.07 -44.33
CA MET A 13 6.91 -0.71 -45.52
C MET A 13 5.78 -1.67 -45.19
N ALA A 14 4.78 -1.67 -46.06
CA ALA A 14 3.58 -2.50 -46.06
C ALA A 14 3.85 -3.91 -46.60
N SER A 15 3.04 -4.88 -46.19
CA SER A 15 2.71 -6.05 -47.02
C SER A 15 1.35 -6.62 -46.63
N CYS A 16 0.35 -6.33 -47.47
CA CYS A 16 -0.90 -7.08 -47.56
C CYS A 16 -0.71 -8.24 -48.54
N GLY A 17 -1.22 -9.43 -48.20
CA GLY A 17 -1.51 -10.47 -49.19
C GLY A 17 -1.48 -11.89 -48.65
N GLN A 18 -2.65 -12.46 -48.33
CA GLN A 18 -3.16 -13.66 -49.02
C GLN A 18 -4.55 -14.05 -48.52
N THR A 19 -5.47 -14.12 -49.48
CA THR A 19 -6.78 -14.75 -49.44
C THR A 19 -6.65 -16.27 -49.28
N GLY A 20 -7.30 -16.84 -48.26
CA GLY A 20 -7.54 -18.26 -48.12
C GLY A 20 -8.97 -18.49 -47.62
N THR A 21 -9.76 -19.20 -48.42
CA THR A 21 -11.15 -19.56 -48.21
C THR A 21 -11.34 -20.58 -47.07
N HIS A 22 -12.48 -20.44 -46.38
CA HIS A 22 -13.02 -21.22 -45.27
C HIS A 22 -12.94 -22.75 -45.41
N PRO A 23 -12.94 -23.48 -44.27
CA PRO A 23 -14.21 -24.05 -43.81
C PRO A 23 -14.53 -23.77 -42.34
N SER A 24 -15.83 -23.59 -42.13
CA SER A 24 -16.54 -23.27 -40.91
C SER A 24 -16.39 -24.37 -39.86
N THR A 25 -15.82 -24.01 -38.71
CA THR A 25 -15.99 -24.76 -37.46
C THR A 25 -16.81 -23.85 -36.53
N PRO A 26 -17.95 -24.30 -35.99
CA PRO A 26 -18.73 -23.49 -35.07
C PRO A 26 -17.91 -23.32 -33.79
N LYS A 27 -17.30 -22.13 -33.64
CA LYS A 27 -16.65 -21.74 -32.40
C LYS A 27 -17.78 -21.46 -31.41
N ALA A 28 -18.04 -22.42 -30.55
CA ALA A 28 -18.95 -22.29 -29.44
C ALA A 28 -18.61 -21.00 -28.71
N ASP A 29 -19.59 -20.10 -28.73
CA ASP A 29 -19.64 -18.86 -27.98
C ASP A 29 -19.68 -19.23 -26.49
N SER A 30 -18.50 -19.42 -25.90
CA SER A 30 -18.37 -19.42 -24.45
C SER A 30 -18.30 -17.97 -24.02
N THR A 31 -19.44 -17.31 -24.06
CA THR A 31 -19.76 -16.24 -23.11
C THR A 31 -19.68 -16.88 -21.72
N GLN A 32 -18.47 -17.01 -21.19
CA GLN A 32 -18.30 -17.24 -19.77
C GLN A 32 -18.77 -15.95 -19.10
N PRO A 33 -19.78 -16.00 -18.21
CA PRO A 33 -20.06 -14.86 -17.38
C PRO A 33 -18.79 -14.58 -16.58
N SER A 34 -18.14 -13.45 -16.85
CA SER A 34 -17.10 -12.90 -16.01
C SER A 34 -17.74 -12.63 -14.65
N THR A 35 -17.67 -13.60 -13.76
CA THR A 35 -18.10 -13.44 -12.37
C THR A 35 -17.25 -12.31 -11.81
N VAL A 36 -17.88 -11.17 -11.55
CA VAL A 36 -17.26 -10.06 -10.83
C VAL A 36 -17.04 -10.55 -9.40
N VAL A 37 -15.91 -11.21 -9.16
CA VAL A 37 -15.51 -11.58 -7.81
C VAL A 37 -14.99 -10.31 -7.16
N ASN A 38 -15.86 -9.66 -6.39
CA ASN A 38 -15.48 -8.55 -5.55
C ASN A 38 -14.36 -9.03 -4.61
N ALA A 39 -13.12 -8.61 -4.86
CA ALA A 39 -11.94 -9.09 -4.15
C ALA A 39 -12.07 -8.94 -2.62
N ALA A 40 -12.89 -7.98 -2.16
CA ALA A 40 -13.18 -7.74 -0.75
C ALA A 40 -13.86 -8.91 -0.02
N ASN A 41 -14.50 -9.86 -0.72
CA ASN A 41 -15.29 -10.93 -0.09
C ASN A 41 -14.48 -12.12 0.44
N SER A 42 -13.17 -12.21 0.21
CA SER A 42 -12.38 -13.39 0.65
C SER A 42 -11.83 -13.28 2.08
N ILE A 43 -11.87 -12.10 2.71
CA ILE A 43 -11.21 -11.85 4.00
C ILE A 43 -12.22 -11.54 5.09
N ARG A 44 -12.10 -12.27 6.21
CA ARG A 44 -12.97 -12.07 7.37
C ARG A 44 -12.78 -10.65 7.94
N PRO A 45 -13.88 -9.96 8.26
CA PRO A 45 -13.82 -8.60 8.81
C PRO A 45 -13.22 -8.54 10.22
N PHE A 46 -13.22 -9.67 10.94
CA PHE A 46 -12.68 -9.82 12.28
C PHE A 46 -11.64 -10.94 12.36
N ARG A 47 -10.63 -10.75 13.21
CA ARG A 47 -9.63 -11.76 13.54
C ARG A 47 -10.17 -12.72 14.60
N ASP A 48 -9.83 -14.01 14.48
CA ASP A 48 -10.10 -14.99 15.55
C ASP A 48 -9.18 -14.79 16.75
N THR A 49 -7.97 -14.29 16.51
CA THR A 49 -6.95 -14.07 17.53
C THR A 49 -6.25 -12.75 17.26
N VAL A 50 -6.03 -11.97 18.32
CA VAL A 50 -5.34 -10.68 18.26
C VAL A 50 -3.98 -10.83 18.93
N ARG A 51 -2.91 -10.58 18.17
CA ARG A 51 -1.54 -10.59 18.72
C ARG A 51 -1.34 -9.44 19.71
N LYS A 52 -0.64 -9.71 20.80
CA LYS A 52 -0.29 -8.70 21.82
C LYS A 52 1.00 -7.96 21.47
N GLU A 53 1.89 -8.64 20.76
CA GLU A 53 3.14 -8.09 20.24
C GLU A 53 2.88 -7.17 19.05
N PRO A 54 3.74 -6.16 18.82
CA PRO A 54 3.62 -5.29 17.67
C PRO A 54 3.82 -6.09 16.37
N VAL A 55 2.97 -5.84 15.38
CA VAL A 55 3.11 -6.40 14.02
C VAL A 55 4.13 -5.66 13.16
N ALA A 56 4.45 -4.43 13.53
CA ALA A 56 5.55 -3.66 12.99
C ALA A 56 6.04 -2.66 14.04
N GLU A 57 7.35 -2.45 14.09
CA GLU A 57 7.99 -1.53 15.01
C GLU A 57 9.12 -0.76 14.30
N TYR A 58 9.20 0.53 14.60
CA TYR A 58 10.37 1.35 14.34
C TYR A 58 10.80 2.01 15.64
N ARG A 59 12.08 1.91 15.97
CA ARG A 59 12.65 2.44 17.20
C ARG A 59 14.05 2.96 16.95
N VAL A 60 14.31 4.19 17.39
CA VAL A 60 15.64 4.80 17.38
C VAL A 60 15.88 5.52 18.71
N LYS A 61 17.09 5.39 19.24
CA LYS A 61 17.49 6.06 20.48
C LYS A 61 17.55 7.58 20.26
N THR A 62 17.14 8.37 21.25
CA THR A 62 17.28 9.83 21.18
C THR A 62 18.67 10.27 21.61
N ASP A 63 19.05 11.48 21.23
CA ASP A 63 20.33 12.09 21.59
C ASP A 63 20.40 12.54 23.06
N ASN A 64 19.40 12.19 23.88
CA ASN A 64 19.35 12.58 25.28
C ASN A 64 20.49 11.89 26.07
N PRO A 65 21.41 12.65 26.69
CA PRO A 65 22.56 12.06 27.37
C PRO A 65 22.23 11.57 28.79
N LEU A 66 21.08 11.95 29.35
CA LEU A 66 20.71 11.69 30.74
C LEU A 66 19.81 10.45 30.89
N ASN A 67 19.03 10.12 29.87
CA ASN A 67 18.04 9.04 29.90
C ASN A 67 18.15 8.11 28.68
N ASP A 68 17.81 6.83 28.85
CA ASP A 68 17.72 5.88 27.72
C ASP A 68 16.35 6.02 27.02
N TRP A 69 16.16 7.16 26.36
CA TRP A 69 14.93 7.50 25.67
C TRP A 69 14.96 7.12 24.19
N TYR A 70 13.76 6.93 23.63
CA TYR A 70 13.60 6.47 22.25
C TYR A 70 12.47 7.24 21.56
N PHE A 71 12.68 7.52 20.27
CA PHE A 71 11.59 7.67 19.33
C PHE A 71 11.12 6.28 18.94
N SER A 72 9.86 5.93 19.24
CA SER A 72 9.29 4.63 18.88
C SER A 72 7.89 4.74 18.31
N VAL A 73 7.63 3.92 17.30
CA VAL A 73 6.33 3.76 16.66
C VAL A 73 6.05 2.27 16.54
N ARG A 74 4.93 1.84 17.12
CA ARG A 74 4.53 0.43 17.18
C ARG A 74 3.10 0.27 16.69
N LEU A 75 2.88 -0.72 15.83
CA LEU A 75 1.56 -1.09 15.32
C LEU A 75 1.10 -2.38 15.98
N PHE A 76 -0.12 -2.38 16.51
CA PHE A 76 -0.73 -3.54 17.14
C PHE A 76 -2.01 -3.93 16.41
N GLU A 77 -2.28 -5.23 16.35
CA GLU A 77 -3.55 -5.72 15.82
C GLU A 77 -4.72 -5.27 16.69
N THR A 78 -5.88 -5.17 16.06
CA THR A 78 -7.17 -5.06 16.76
C THR A 78 -8.07 -6.23 16.32
N PRO A 79 -9.21 -6.46 16.99
CA PRO A 79 -10.18 -7.45 16.53
C PRO A 79 -10.67 -7.22 15.10
N LYS A 80 -10.68 -5.98 14.60
CA LYS A 80 -11.06 -5.66 13.22
C LYS A 80 -9.86 -5.85 12.29
N THR A 81 -9.98 -6.73 11.29
CA THR A 81 -8.86 -7.17 10.41
C THR A 81 -8.08 -5.99 9.81
N PHE A 82 -8.77 -4.95 9.38
CA PHE A 82 -8.15 -3.82 8.69
C PHE A 82 -7.84 -2.61 9.59
N TYR A 83 -7.98 -2.75 10.90
CA TYR A 83 -7.73 -1.69 11.87
C TYR A 83 -6.56 -2.08 12.77
N TYR A 84 -5.64 -1.14 12.97
CA TYR A 84 -4.48 -1.29 13.83
C TYR A 84 -4.38 -0.11 14.79
N LEU A 85 -3.94 -0.40 16.01
CA LEU A 85 -3.60 0.63 17.00
C LEU A 85 -2.16 1.07 16.77
N ILE A 86 -1.96 2.37 16.61
CA ILE A 86 -0.64 2.99 16.57
C ILE A 86 -0.32 3.48 17.98
N ARG A 87 0.83 3.08 18.53
CA ARG A 87 1.40 3.66 19.75
C ARG A 87 2.68 4.39 19.39
N LEU A 88 2.77 5.64 19.82
CA LEU A 88 3.83 6.57 19.54
C LEU A 88 4.52 6.96 20.85
N GLN A 89 5.84 7.11 20.82
CA GLN A 89 6.60 7.66 21.92
C GLN A 89 7.78 8.48 21.39
N PHE A 90 8.03 9.61 22.01
CA PHE A 90 9.27 10.38 21.89
C PHE A 90 9.60 10.91 23.28
N GLU A 91 10.67 10.37 23.88
CA GLU A 91 11.02 10.69 25.28
C GLU A 91 9.85 10.40 26.22
N GLU A 92 9.42 11.39 27.01
CA GLU A 92 8.26 11.29 27.91
C GLU A 92 6.91 11.46 27.18
N ILE A 93 6.93 11.97 25.94
CA ILE A 93 5.73 12.25 25.17
C ILE A 93 5.22 10.94 24.56
N GLN A 94 3.98 10.58 24.89
CA GLN A 94 3.29 9.41 24.35
C GLN A 94 2.04 9.82 23.59
N GLY A 95 1.67 9.03 22.60
CA GLY A 95 0.45 9.25 21.82
C GLY A 95 -0.10 7.98 21.22
N THR A 96 -1.37 8.02 20.83
CA THR A 96 -2.03 6.92 20.12
C THR A 96 -2.79 7.45 18.91
N ASP A 97 -2.90 6.61 17.89
CA ASP A 97 -3.72 6.86 16.69
C ASP A 97 -4.19 5.51 16.11
N THR A 98 -5.00 5.53 15.06
CA THR A 98 -5.48 4.35 14.35
C THR A 98 -4.99 4.35 12.90
N LEU A 99 -4.58 3.18 12.42
CA LEU A 99 -4.37 2.90 11.00
C LEU A 99 -5.56 2.09 10.48
N LYS A 100 -6.29 2.64 9.52
CA LYS A 100 -7.41 1.95 8.85
C LYS A 100 -7.03 1.64 7.41
N LEU A 101 -6.71 0.38 7.14
CA LEU A 101 -6.35 -0.06 5.79
C LEU A 101 -7.63 -0.36 4.98
N PRO A 102 -7.64 -0.10 3.66
CA PRO A 102 -8.71 -0.58 2.81
C PRO A 102 -8.65 -2.11 2.66
N ASN A 103 -9.79 -2.74 2.42
CA ASN A 103 -9.83 -4.16 2.08
C ASN A 103 -9.55 -4.34 0.58
N PHE A 104 -8.30 -4.61 0.23
CA PHE A 104 -7.88 -4.90 -1.15
C PHE A 104 -8.05 -6.37 -1.56
N GLY A 105 -8.78 -7.18 -0.77
CA GLY A 105 -8.91 -8.62 -0.99
C GLY A 105 -7.69 -9.45 -0.63
N ILE A 106 -6.71 -8.85 0.05
CA ILE A 106 -5.51 -9.50 0.59
C ILE A 106 -5.34 -9.17 2.06
N ASN A 107 -4.73 -10.09 2.82
CA ASN A 107 -4.51 -9.86 4.25
C ASN A 107 -3.63 -8.61 4.43
N PRO A 108 -4.04 -7.67 5.29
CA PRO A 108 -3.29 -6.44 5.48
C PRO A 108 -1.90 -6.73 6.05
N ARG A 109 -0.88 -6.14 5.42
CA ARG A 109 0.53 -6.26 5.83
C ARG A 109 1.09 -4.87 6.11
N PRO A 110 0.82 -4.30 7.30
CA PRO A 110 1.36 -3.00 7.65
C PRO A 110 2.89 -3.08 7.81
N GLU A 111 3.57 -2.01 7.44
CA GLU A 111 5.02 -1.90 7.50
C GLU A 111 5.41 -0.47 7.92
N ILE A 112 6.54 -0.34 8.63
CA ILE A 112 7.09 0.95 9.01
C ILE A 112 8.49 1.07 8.40
N ARG A 113 8.75 2.19 7.73
CA ARG A 113 10.06 2.50 7.14
C ARG A 113 10.64 3.78 7.73
N LYS A 114 11.97 3.87 7.79
CA LYS A 114 12.66 5.10 8.22
C LYS A 114 12.24 6.27 7.34
N GLY A 115 11.98 7.42 7.97
CA GLY A 115 11.66 8.67 7.28
C GLY A 115 12.91 9.51 7.01
N PRO A 116 12.75 10.67 6.36
CA PRO A 116 13.88 11.50 5.97
C PRO A 116 14.56 12.24 7.14
N GLU A 117 13.83 12.52 8.23
CA GLU A 117 14.39 13.16 9.43
C GLU A 117 14.89 12.14 10.47
N ASN A 118 15.76 12.58 11.38
CA ASN A 118 16.36 11.73 12.44
C ASN A 118 15.30 10.97 13.26
N TYR A 119 14.29 11.70 13.73
CA TYR A 119 13.16 11.15 14.50
C TYR A 119 11.91 11.10 13.63
N SER A 120 11.96 10.30 12.57
CA SER A 120 10.83 10.11 11.67
C SER A 120 10.72 8.70 11.13
N CYS A 121 9.48 8.31 10.82
CA CYS A 121 9.17 7.10 10.07
C CYS A 121 7.89 7.25 9.26
N ILE A 122 7.76 6.41 8.24
CA ILE A 122 6.59 6.29 7.37
C ILE A 122 5.88 4.99 7.69
N ILE A 123 4.62 5.10 8.10
CA ILE A 123 3.70 3.98 8.27
C ILE A 123 3.01 3.76 6.93
N GLY A 124 3.03 2.52 6.45
CA GLY A 124 2.36 2.11 5.22
C GLY A 124 1.93 0.65 5.27
N PHE A 125 1.71 0.08 4.10
CA PHE A 125 1.37 -1.33 3.93
C PHE A 125 1.93 -1.86 2.62
N LEU A 126 2.09 -3.18 2.54
CA LEU A 126 2.41 -3.86 1.29
C LEU A 126 1.12 -4.18 0.53
N ASP A 127 1.07 -3.81 -0.75
CA ASP A 127 -0.02 -4.20 -1.63
C ASP A 127 0.16 -5.62 -2.19
N LYS A 128 -0.74 -6.01 -3.10
CA LYS A 128 -0.73 -7.33 -3.75
C LYS A 128 0.55 -7.63 -4.54
N ASP A 129 1.25 -6.58 -4.99
CA ASP A 129 2.47 -6.66 -5.77
C ASP A 129 3.73 -6.51 -4.88
N ASN A 130 3.55 -6.61 -3.56
CA ASN A 130 4.57 -6.36 -2.53
C ASN A 130 5.19 -4.95 -2.60
N GLN A 131 4.49 -3.98 -3.18
CA GLN A 131 4.93 -2.60 -3.22
C GLN A 131 4.50 -1.88 -1.95
N PHE A 132 5.43 -1.13 -1.36
CA PHE A 132 5.12 -0.33 -0.18
C PHE A 132 4.31 0.90 -0.54
N ARG A 133 3.14 1.00 0.05
CA ARG A 133 2.21 2.11 -0.09
C ARG A 133 2.24 2.94 1.18
N GLU A 134 2.91 4.09 1.10
CA GLU A 134 3.00 5.06 2.19
C GLU A 134 1.62 5.55 2.58
N TYR A 135 1.36 5.72 3.88
CA TYR A 135 0.06 6.16 4.36
C TYR A 135 0.16 7.31 5.37
N LYS A 136 0.89 7.16 6.47
CA LYS A 136 1.08 8.22 7.46
C LYS A 136 2.57 8.47 7.71
N LYS A 137 2.93 9.71 8.01
CA LYS A 137 4.25 10.08 8.51
C LYS A 137 4.15 10.36 10.00
N VAL A 138 5.05 9.78 10.79
CA VAL A 138 5.28 10.15 12.19
C VAL A 138 6.64 10.82 12.28
N TYR A 139 6.70 11.97 12.94
CA TYR A 139 7.93 12.75 12.99
C TYR A 139 7.91 13.71 14.19
N VAL A 140 9.10 14.13 14.60
CA VAL A 140 9.29 15.14 15.65
C VAL A 140 9.65 16.48 15.00
N VAL A 141 9.00 17.57 15.44
CA VAL A 141 9.36 18.95 15.06
C VAL A 141 9.42 19.80 16.31
N GLY A 142 10.61 20.33 16.61
CA GLY A 142 10.90 20.89 17.93
C GLY A 142 10.71 19.80 18.99
N GLU A 143 9.89 20.07 19.99
CA GLU A 143 9.56 19.12 21.07
C GLU A 143 8.20 18.43 20.85
N ARG A 144 7.65 18.47 19.62
CA ARG A 144 6.31 17.96 19.34
C ARG A 144 6.36 16.70 18.52
N LEU A 145 5.74 15.65 19.04
CA LEU A 145 5.43 14.42 18.31
C LEU A 145 4.23 14.65 17.41
N LYS A 146 4.41 14.47 16.10
CA LYS A 146 3.37 14.68 15.08
C LYS A 146 3.11 13.41 14.28
N ILE A 147 1.85 13.24 13.89
CA ILE A 147 1.42 12.25 12.90
C ILE A 147 0.59 12.97 11.82
N THR A 148 0.83 12.65 10.55
CA THR A 148 0.15 13.29 9.42
C THR A 148 -0.15 12.26 8.35
N ALA A 149 -1.33 12.33 7.73
CA ALA A 149 -1.64 11.51 6.57
C ALA A 149 -0.86 12.02 5.34
N LEU A 150 -0.19 11.12 4.64
CA LEU A 150 0.51 11.38 3.38
C LEU A 150 -0.39 11.12 2.18
N LYS A 151 -1.16 10.02 2.26
CA LYS A 151 -2.01 9.52 1.18
C LYS A 151 -3.31 8.98 1.78
N HIS A 152 -4.35 8.93 0.97
CA HIS A 152 -5.62 8.29 1.32
C HIS A 152 -5.91 7.21 0.27
N TYR A 153 -6.29 6.03 0.73
CA TYR A 153 -6.59 4.91 -0.15
C TYR A 153 -8.05 4.51 0.01
N ALA A 154 -8.70 4.22 -1.11
CA ALA A 154 -10.07 3.73 -1.18
C ALA A 154 -10.14 2.61 -2.22
N VAL A 155 -11.18 1.79 -2.12
CA VAL A 155 -11.52 0.75 -3.10
C VAL A 155 -12.78 1.18 -3.81
N TYR A 156 -12.76 1.17 -5.14
CA TYR A 156 -13.92 1.45 -5.98
C TYR A 156 -14.45 0.13 -6.55
N THR A 157 -15.77 -0.03 -6.53
CA THR A 157 -16.45 -1.14 -7.22
C THR A 157 -17.23 -0.56 -8.39
N TYR A 158 -16.93 -1.01 -9.61
CA TYR A 158 -17.71 -0.68 -10.80
C TYR A 158 -18.88 -1.67 -10.88
N GLN A 159 -20.10 -1.17 -11.02
CA GLN A 159 -21.26 -1.95 -11.43
C GLN A 159 -21.38 -1.75 -12.94
N ASP A 160 -21.08 -2.80 -13.72
CA ASP A 160 -21.41 -2.76 -15.14
C ASP A 160 -22.93 -2.87 -15.25
N GLU A 161 -23.59 -1.75 -15.53
CA GLU A 161 -24.99 -1.72 -15.94
C GLU A 161 -25.09 -2.48 -17.27
N LYS A 162 -25.69 -3.66 -17.23
CA LYS A 162 -26.06 -4.39 -18.44
C LYS A 162 -27.26 -3.68 -19.07
N GLU A 163 -27.04 -3.09 -20.25
CA GLU A 163 -28.09 -2.65 -21.18
C GLU A 163 -28.86 -3.84 -21.77
#